data_AF-A0A420YM00-F1
#
_entry.id   AF-A0A420YM00-F1
#
_cell.length_a   1.000
_cell.length_b   1.000
_cell.length_c   1.000
_cell.angle_alpha   90.00
_cell.angle_beta   90.00
_cell.angle_gamma   90.00
#
_symmetry.space_group_name_H-M   'P 1'
#
loop_
_entity.id
_entity.type
_entity.pdbx_description
1 polymer ?
#
loop_
_entity_poly.entity_id
_entity_poly.type
_entity_poly.pdbx_seq_one_letter_code
_entity_poly.pdbx_strand_id
1 'polypeptide(L)'
;MARKVVDRRVIYRCHNNFGDITDQSSLKKMYPKITDFGLAQPADQSSPHLHPIQPDHCHAPEVLLGTSWSYPADIWNFGIMVWELLAGRELFQAGVGTKEPYSPTQHVAEMIAILGPVPDVLVRRERQMRSWQWSPAVRNAQGKVCSNASEYFGGPFFNDSGKFVREELIPHTRSLVAEVPDCIPEQDQDKFLAFMGRMLCWLPEERSTAKELRDDPWFTHKF
;
A
#
# COMPACT_ATOMS: atom_id res chain seq x y z
N MET A 1 20.54 -22.53 15.08
CA MET A 1 19.48 -22.19 14.12
C MET A 1 18.80 -23.47 13.66
N ALA A 2 17.49 -23.61 13.91
CA ALA A 2 16.74 -24.75 13.40
C ALA A 2 16.57 -24.59 11.87
N ARG A 3 17.10 -25.55 11.11
CA ARG A 3 16.97 -25.63 9.65
C ARG A 3 16.35 -26.98 9.28
N LYS A 4 15.39 -26.98 8.36
CA LYS A 4 14.89 -28.20 7.72
C LYS A 4 15.41 -28.22 6.29
N VAL A 5 15.97 -29.35 5.85
CA VAL A 5 16.31 -29.53 4.43
C VAL A 5 15.15 -30.27 3.78
N VAL A 6 14.53 -29.65 2.78
CA VAL A 6 13.52 -30.30 1.93
C VAL A 6 14.13 -30.37 0.53
N ASP A 7 14.31 -31.59 0.05
CA ASP A 7 15.11 -31.92 -1.13
C ASP A 7 16.55 -31.37 -1.02
N ARG A 8 16.83 -30.25 -1.70
CA ARG A 8 18.11 -29.51 -1.68
C ARG A 8 17.98 -28.08 -1.14
N ARG A 9 16.80 -27.69 -0.65
CA ARG A 9 16.53 -26.36 -0.13
C ARG A 9 16.61 -26.35 1.38
N VAL A 10 17.39 -25.42 1.91
CA VAL A 10 17.46 -25.15 3.34
C VAL A 10 16.31 -24.21 3.69
N ILE A 11 15.35 -24.70 4.47
CA ILE A 11 14.26 -23.92 5.03
C ILE A 11 14.68 -23.51 6.43
N TYR A 12 14.79 -22.21 6.66
CA TYR A 12 15.06 -21.63 7.96
C TYR A 12 13.75 -21.50 8.74
N ARG A 13 13.77 -21.81 10.05
CA ARG A 13 12.63 -21.53 10.93
C ARG A 13 12.39 -20.02 10.96
N CYS A 14 11.19 -19.57 10.61
CA CYS A 14 10.76 -18.20 10.86
C CYS A 14 10.69 -17.97 12.38
N HIS A 15 11.35 -16.91 12.85
CA HIS A 15 11.28 -16.48 14.23
C HIS A 15 10.41 -15.22 14.26
N ASN A 16 9.24 -15.32 14.87
CA ASN A 16 8.28 -14.20 14.93
C ASN A 16 8.44 -13.37 16.21
N ASN A 17 9.35 -13.78 17.09
CA ASN A 17 9.67 -13.09 18.33
C ASN A 17 11.19 -13.05 18.46
N PHE A 18 11.74 -11.84 18.35
CA PHE A 18 13.18 -11.59 18.47
C PHE A 18 13.57 -11.15 19.90
N GLY A 19 12.63 -11.21 20.84
CA GLY A 19 12.73 -10.60 22.16
C GLY A 19 12.46 -9.10 22.11
N ASP A 20 12.33 -8.50 23.28
CA ASP A 20 12.29 -7.05 23.39
C ASP A 20 13.62 -6.48 22.92
N ILE A 21 13.54 -5.37 22.19
CA ILE A 21 14.70 -4.59 21.84
C ILE A 21 15.08 -3.78 23.08
N THR A 22 15.87 -4.39 23.96
CA THR A 22 16.17 -3.82 25.29
C THR A 22 17.27 -2.77 25.29
N ASP A 23 18.07 -2.67 24.21
CA ASP A 23 19.17 -1.72 24.13
C ASP A 23 19.49 -1.27 22.69
N GLN A 24 19.98 -0.02 22.55
CA GLN A 24 20.34 0.58 21.25
C GLN A 24 21.48 -0.15 20.52
N SER A 25 22.35 -0.89 21.22
CA SER A 25 23.45 -1.62 20.59
C SER A 25 22.95 -2.88 19.87
N SER A 26 21.87 -3.48 20.37
CA SER A 26 21.18 -4.61 19.76
C SER A 26 20.42 -4.20 18.50
N LEU A 27 19.78 -3.02 18.48
CA LEU A 27 19.19 -2.43 17.27
C LEU A 27 20.19 -2.25 16.13
N LYS A 28 21.39 -1.72 16.44
CA LYS A 28 22.45 -1.50 15.44
C LYS A 28 22.95 -2.79 14.78
N LYS A 29 22.63 -3.95 15.35
CA LYS A 29 22.97 -5.27 14.80
C LYS A 29 21.85 -5.87 13.95
N MET A 30 20.66 -5.24 13.91
CA MET A 30 19.54 -5.66 13.07
C MET A 30 19.64 -5.03 11.69
N TYR A 31 19.91 -5.85 10.69
CA TYR A 31 19.94 -5.44 9.28
C TYR A 31 18.71 -6.02 8.58
N PRO A 32 17.66 -5.22 8.32
CA PRO A 32 16.53 -5.71 7.56
C PRO A 32 16.96 -6.06 6.13
N LYS A 33 16.39 -7.14 5.59
CA LYS A 33 16.61 -7.57 4.21
C LYS A 33 15.26 -7.85 3.58
N ILE A 34 15.02 -7.25 2.42
CA ILE A 34 13.86 -7.59 1.59
C ILE A 34 14.10 -8.99 1.01
N THR A 35 13.07 -9.82 1.06
CA THR A 35 13.07 -11.21 0.59
C THR A 35 11.78 -11.49 -0.17
N ASP A 36 11.64 -12.71 -0.68
CA ASP A 36 10.45 -13.22 -1.39
C ASP A 36 10.13 -12.45 -2.68
N PHE A 37 11.06 -12.53 -3.62
CA PHE A 37 10.91 -11.98 -4.98
C PHE A 37 10.05 -12.88 -5.88
N GLY A 38 9.23 -13.78 -5.32
CA GLY A 38 8.43 -14.75 -6.08
C GLY A 38 7.37 -14.12 -7.00
N LEU A 39 6.95 -12.89 -6.70
CA LEU A 39 6.00 -12.11 -7.49
C LEU A 39 6.62 -10.88 -8.16
N ALA A 40 7.93 -10.67 -8.03
CA ALA A 40 8.62 -9.52 -8.61
C ALA A 40 8.47 -9.51 -10.14
N GLN A 41 8.23 -8.33 -10.70
CA GLN A 41 8.08 -8.13 -12.15
C GLN A 41 9.20 -7.22 -12.68
N PRO A 42 9.77 -7.52 -13.86
CA PRO A 42 10.70 -6.60 -14.50
C PRO A 42 9.93 -5.37 -15.01
N ALA A 43 10.50 -4.18 -14.81
CA ALA A 43 9.83 -2.92 -15.10
C ALA A 43 9.89 -2.49 -16.57
N ASP A 44 10.86 -2.97 -17.35
CA ASP A 44 11.05 -2.60 -18.75
C ASP A 44 10.29 -3.57 -19.66
N GLN A 45 8.96 -3.52 -19.56
CA GLN A 45 8.05 -4.26 -20.43
C GLN A 45 7.33 -3.29 -21.37
N SER A 46 7.12 -3.73 -22.61
CA SER A 46 6.39 -2.96 -23.63
C SER A 46 4.89 -2.84 -23.33
N SER A 47 4.37 -3.67 -22.43
CA SER A 47 2.96 -3.70 -22.03
C SER A 47 2.77 -3.11 -20.63
N PRO A 48 1.66 -2.40 -20.38
CA PRO A 48 1.36 -1.86 -19.05
C PRO A 48 1.19 -2.99 -18.03
N HIS A 49 1.66 -2.75 -16.80
CA HIS A 49 1.44 -3.68 -15.69
C HIS A 49 0.06 -3.45 -15.08
N LEU A 50 -0.85 -4.41 -15.26
CA LEU A 50 -2.27 -4.26 -14.91
C LEU A 50 -2.83 -5.35 -14.02
N HIS A 51 -2.15 -6.49 -13.93
CA HIS A 51 -2.55 -7.58 -13.04
C HIS A 51 -2.51 -7.10 -11.57
N PRO A 52 -3.40 -7.63 -10.72
CA PRO A 52 -3.43 -7.26 -9.31
C PRO A 52 -2.14 -7.73 -8.63
N ILE A 53 -1.60 -6.86 -7.77
CA ILE A 53 -0.41 -7.07 -6.94
C ILE A 53 -0.72 -6.58 -5.53
N GLN A 54 0.21 -6.80 -4.59
CA GLN A 54 0.15 -6.34 -3.20
C GLN A 54 -0.86 -7.11 -2.32
N PRO A 55 -0.63 -7.15 -1.00
CA PRO A 55 -1.64 -7.54 -0.02
C PRO A 55 -2.81 -6.55 0.03
N ASP A 56 -3.96 -7.01 0.53
CA ASP A 56 -5.25 -6.29 0.51
C ASP A 56 -5.21 -4.86 1.09
N HIS A 57 -4.69 -4.67 2.30
CA HIS A 57 -4.58 -3.35 2.95
C HIS A 57 -3.45 -2.48 2.37
N CYS A 58 -2.58 -3.07 1.55
CA CYS A 58 -1.42 -2.41 0.95
C CYS A 58 -1.69 -1.92 -0.48
N HIS A 59 -2.84 -2.22 -1.08
CA HIS A 59 -3.08 -1.82 -2.47
C HIS A 59 -2.87 -0.31 -2.69
N ALA A 60 -2.04 0.04 -3.67
CA ALA A 60 -1.86 1.42 -4.10
C ALA A 60 -3.08 1.89 -4.91
N PRO A 61 -3.37 3.21 -4.96
CA PRO A 61 -4.48 3.76 -5.72
C PRO A 61 -4.53 3.27 -7.18
N GLU A 62 -3.39 3.30 -7.89
CA GLU A 62 -3.30 2.87 -9.29
C GLU A 62 -3.54 1.37 -9.49
N VAL A 63 -3.30 0.55 -8.45
CA VAL A 63 -3.56 -0.89 -8.47
C VAL A 63 -5.06 -1.15 -8.30
N LEU A 64 -5.69 -0.56 -7.28
CA LEU A 64 -7.14 -0.67 -7.08
C LEU A 64 -7.94 -0.13 -8.26
N LEU A 65 -7.51 1.01 -8.81
CA LEU A 65 -8.19 1.67 -9.91
C LEU A 65 -7.77 1.10 -11.29
N GLY A 66 -6.83 0.16 -11.34
CA GLY A 66 -6.43 -0.51 -12.58
C GLY A 66 -5.77 0.41 -13.61
N THR A 67 -5.07 1.47 -13.19
CA THR A 67 -4.55 2.53 -14.08
C THR A 67 -3.11 2.32 -14.56
N SER A 68 -2.63 1.07 -14.53
CA SER A 68 -1.22 0.68 -14.64
C SER A 68 -0.38 1.09 -13.45
N TRP A 69 0.50 0.19 -13.02
CA TRP A 69 1.44 0.42 -11.93
C TRP A 69 2.89 0.25 -12.38
N SER A 70 3.81 0.73 -11.55
CA SER A 70 5.27 0.62 -11.71
C SER A 70 5.93 0.77 -10.33
N TYR A 71 7.21 1.13 -10.27
CA TYR A 71 7.97 1.32 -9.04
C TYR A 71 7.29 2.16 -7.93
N PRO A 72 6.49 3.22 -8.23
CA PRO A 72 5.81 3.98 -7.18
C PRO A 72 4.81 3.17 -6.34
N ALA A 73 4.37 2.00 -6.80
CA ALA A 73 3.53 1.09 -6.00
C ALA A 73 4.31 0.54 -4.79
N ASP A 74 5.61 0.26 -4.94
CA ASP A 74 6.46 -0.16 -3.82
C ASP A 74 6.71 0.98 -2.84
N ILE A 75 6.80 2.22 -3.33
CA ILE A 75 6.92 3.41 -2.47
C ILE A 75 5.66 3.61 -1.64
N TRP A 76 4.48 3.39 -2.21
CA TRP A 76 3.23 3.36 -1.46
C TRP A 76 3.27 2.32 -0.35
N ASN A 77 3.66 1.07 -0.65
CA ASN A 77 3.79 0.02 0.38
C ASN A 77 4.80 0.35 1.46
N PHE A 78 5.91 0.99 1.10
CA PHE A 78 6.88 1.48 2.06
C PHE A 78 6.27 2.53 3.00
N GLY A 79 5.47 3.46 2.47
CA GLY A 79 4.71 4.42 3.27
C GLY A 79 3.75 3.73 4.25
N ILE A 80 2.93 2.79 3.77
CA ILE A 80 2.03 2.00 4.64
C ILE A 80 2.83 1.32 5.75
N MET A 81 3.90 0.59 5.41
CA MET A 81 4.73 -0.12 6.38
C MET A 81 5.36 0.82 7.41
N VAL A 82 5.89 1.98 7.01
CA VAL A 82 6.47 2.96 7.96
C VAL A 82 5.40 3.42 8.95
N TRP A 83 4.22 3.77 8.45
CA TRP A 83 3.14 4.24 9.30
C TRP A 83 2.68 3.13 10.27
N GLU A 84 2.48 1.90 9.80
CA GLU A 84 2.01 0.78 10.62
C GLU A 84 3.01 0.36 11.70
N LEU A 85 4.31 0.37 11.38
CA LEU A 85 5.37 0.09 12.35
C LEU A 85 5.36 1.10 13.51
N LEU A 86 5.02 2.35 13.23
CA LEU A 86 4.96 3.43 14.22
C LEU A 86 3.62 3.45 14.96
N ALA A 87 2.51 3.21 14.26
CA ALA A 87 1.16 3.23 14.82
C ALA A 87 0.79 1.96 15.59
N GLY A 88 1.42 0.83 15.28
CA GLY A 88 1.06 -0.48 15.86
C GLY A 88 -0.30 -1.03 15.39
N ARG A 89 -0.87 -0.47 14.33
CA ARG A 89 -2.15 -0.88 13.69
C ARG A 89 -2.08 -0.65 12.19
N GLU A 90 -3.06 -1.15 11.44
CA GLU A 90 -3.19 -0.91 10.00
C GLU A 90 -3.73 0.50 9.70
N LEU A 91 -3.20 1.14 8.65
CA LEU A 91 -3.67 2.46 8.19
C LEU A 91 -5.04 2.33 7.50
N PHE A 92 -5.15 1.35 6.61
CA PHE A 92 -6.37 1.03 5.89
C PHE A 92 -6.92 -0.31 6.38
N GLN A 93 -8.01 -0.26 7.14
CA GLN A 93 -8.58 -1.46 7.74
C GLN A 93 -9.47 -2.16 6.72
N ALA A 94 -10.36 -1.44 6.03
CA ALA A 94 -11.17 -1.97 4.93
C ALA A 94 -11.87 -3.32 5.23
N GLY A 95 -12.24 -3.56 6.50
CA GLY A 95 -12.82 -4.82 7.00
C GLY A 95 -11.83 -5.74 7.73
N VAL A 96 -10.52 -5.58 7.53
CA VAL A 96 -9.45 -6.33 8.22
C VAL A 96 -9.47 -6.00 9.73
N GLY A 97 -9.42 -7.04 10.57
CA GLY A 97 -9.60 -6.92 12.03
C GLY A 97 -11.06 -6.97 12.51
N THR A 98 -12.03 -6.86 11.59
CA THR A 98 -13.45 -7.16 11.85
C THR A 98 -13.79 -8.58 11.39
N LYS A 99 -14.99 -9.09 11.70
CA LYS A 99 -15.46 -10.38 11.15
C LYS A 99 -15.78 -10.31 9.64
N GLU A 100 -15.73 -9.13 9.04
CA GLU A 100 -16.08 -8.90 7.65
C GLU A 100 -14.87 -9.10 6.73
N PRO A 101 -15.08 -9.59 5.50
CA PRO A 101 -14.00 -9.72 4.51
C PRO A 101 -13.52 -8.36 4.03
N TYR A 102 -12.30 -8.32 3.51
CA TYR A 102 -11.73 -7.13 2.86
C TYR A 102 -12.67 -6.58 1.77
N SER A 103 -12.89 -5.26 1.78
CA SER A 103 -13.72 -4.53 0.83
C SER A 103 -12.89 -3.49 0.08
N PRO A 104 -12.60 -3.68 -1.22
CA PRO A 104 -11.92 -2.68 -2.05
C PRO A 104 -12.64 -1.33 -2.06
N THR A 105 -13.98 -1.35 -2.06
CA THR A 105 -14.77 -0.11 -2.01
C THR A 105 -14.60 0.63 -0.69
N GLN A 106 -14.55 -0.09 0.44
CA GLN A 106 -14.24 0.52 1.74
C GLN A 106 -12.81 1.06 1.76
N HIS A 107 -11.85 0.33 1.18
CA HIS A 107 -10.46 0.78 1.07
C HIS A 107 -10.37 2.11 0.31
N VAL A 108 -11.03 2.25 -0.85
CA VAL A 108 -11.07 3.54 -1.58
C VAL A 108 -11.73 4.65 -0.75
N ALA A 109 -12.78 4.35 0.02
CA ALA A 109 -13.43 5.33 0.89
C ALA A 109 -12.49 5.82 2.01
N GLU A 110 -11.71 4.92 2.61
CA GLU A 110 -10.68 5.27 3.61
C GLU A 110 -9.54 6.06 2.98
N MET A 111 -9.09 5.72 1.77
CA MET A 111 -8.11 6.54 1.04
C MET A 111 -8.62 7.97 0.84
N ILE A 112 -9.90 8.16 0.51
CA ILE A 112 -10.50 9.50 0.37
C ILE A 112 -10.51 10.27 1.69
N ALA A 113 -10.75 9.61 2.82
CA ALA A 113 -10.68 10.25 4.12
C ALA A 113 -9.23 10.67 4.49
N ILE A 114 -8.25 9.82 4.21
CA ILE A 114 -6.84 10.06 4.57
C ILE A 114 -6.15 11.06 3.61
N LEU A 115 -6.37 10.93 2.30
CA LEU A 115 -5.67 11.68 1.26
C LEU A 115 -6.47 12.88 0.72
N GLY A 116 -7.76 12.95 1.03
CA GLY A 116 -8.68 13.90 0.39
C GLY A 116 -9.21 13.40 -0.96
N PRO A 117 -9.87 14.29 -1.74
CA PRO A 117 -10.57 13.93 -2.98
C PRO A 117 -9.66 13.28 -4.02
N VAL A 118 -10.22 12.32 -4.76
CA VAL A 118 -9.52 11.67 -5.88
C VAL A 118 -9.32 12.67 -7.02
N PRO A 119 -8.09 12.86 -7.55
CA PRO A 119 -7.86 13.75 -8.67
C PRO A 119 -8.60 13.30 -9.94
N ASP A 120 -9.20 14.24 -10.68
CA ASP A 120 -9.94 13.96 -11.91
C ASP A 120 -9.10 13.20 -12.96
N VAL A 121 -7.79 13.45 -13.01
CA VAL A 121 -6.89 12.74 -13.93
C VAL A 121 -6.86 11.24 -13.65
N LEU A 122 -6.91 10.84 -12.38
CA LEU A 122 -6.90 9.43 -11.98
C LEU A 122 -8.26 8.77 -12.28
N VAL A 123 -9.36 9.48 -12.05
CA VAL A 123 -10.72 9.03 -12.44
C VAL A 123 -10.81 8.82 -13.96
N ARG A 124 -10.22 9.72 -14.76
CA ARG A 124 -10.16 9.55 -16.23
C ARG A 124 -9.33 8.32 -16.63
N ARG A 125 -8.18 8.09 -15.99
CA ARG A 125 -7.34 6.90 -16.23
C ARG A 125 -8.12 5.62 -15.93
N GLU A 126 -8.81 5.55 -14.79
CA GLU A 126 -9.63 4.37 -14.42
C GLU A 126 -10.67 4.06 -15.50
N ARG A 127 -11.40 5.07 -15.97
CA ARG A 127 -12.41 4.90 -17.01
C ARG A 127 -11.83 4.43 -18.34
N GLN A 128 -10.67 4.97 -18.73
CA GLN A 128 -9.98 4.56 -19.96
C GLN A 128 -9.53 3.09 -19.89
N MET A 129 -9.10 2.64 -18.70
CA MET A 129 -8.58 1.29 -18.51
C MET A 129 -9.66 0.25 -18.21
N ARG A 130 -10.90 0.64 -17.90
CA ARG A 130 -12.00 -0.28 -17.54
C ARG A 130 -12.28 -1.35 -18.60
N SER A 131 -12.13 -1.02 -19.89
CA SER A 131 -12.34 -1.96 -20.98
C SER A 131 -11.12 -2.85 -21.30
N TRP A 132 -9.97 -2.58 -20.69
CA TRP A 132 -8.76 -3.35 -20.93
C TRP A 132 -8.87 -4.75 -20.31
N GLN A 133 -8.60 -5.78 -21.12
CA GLN A 133 -8.65 -7.17 -20.66
C GLN A 133 -7.25 -7.73 -20.42
N TRP A 134 -7.05 -8.25 -19.21
CA TRP A 134 -5.90 -9.03 -18.80
C TRP A 134 -5.88 -10.37 -19.53
N SER A 135 -4.69 -10.75 -19.98
CA SER A 135 -4.38 -12.09 -20.45
C SER A 135 -3.10 -12.57 -19.77
N PRO A 136 -3.14 -13.65 -18.98
CA PRO A 136 -4.32 -14.46 -18.66
C PRO A 136 -5.27 -13.73 -17.68
N ALA A 137 -6.53 -14.15 -17.68
CA ALA A 137 -7.49 -13.81 -16.62
C ALA A 137 -7.07 -14.46 -15.28
N VAL A 138 -7.42 -13.84 -14.16
CA VAL A 138 -7.00 -14.25 -12.81
C VAL A 138 -8.21 -14.49 -11.91
N ARG A 139 -8.06 -15.34 -10.89
CA ARG A 139 -9.12 -15.57 -9.90
C ARG A 139 -8.97 -14.60 -8.74
N ASN A 140 -10.08 -13.97 -8.33
CA ASN A 140 -10.12 -13.17 -7.10
C ASN A 140 -10.31 -14.07 -5.85
N ALA A 141 -10.34 -13.45 -4.67
CA ALA A 141 -10.50 -14.16 -3.39
C ALA A 141 -11.79 -15.00 -3.30
N GLN A 142 -12.84 -14.63 -4.03
CA GLN A 142 -14.11 -15.38 -4.10
C GLN A 142 -14.07 -16.51 -5.16
N GLY A 143 -12.94 -16.72 -5.83
CA GLY A 143 -12.76 -17.73 -6.87
C GLY A 143 -13.34 -17.36 -8.24
N LYS A 144 -13.90 -16.15 -8.39
CA LYS A 144 -14.42 -15.63 -9.65
C LYS A 144 -13.25 -15.36 -10.60
N VAL A 145 -13.37 -15.81 -11.85
CA VAL A 145 -12.41 -15.50 -12.91
C VAL A 145 -12.69 -14.08 -13.39
N CYS A 146 -11.66 -13.24 -13.33
CA CYS A 146 -11.71 -11.82 -13.65
C CYS A 146 -10.66 -11.49 -14.71
N SER A 147 -11.08 -10.69 -15.68
CA SER A 147 -10.28 -10.25 -16.83
C SER A 147 -9.90 -8.79 -16.75
N ASN A 148 -10.33 -8.04 -15.73
CA ASN A 148 -9.97 -6.64 -15.55
C ASN A 148 -10.10 -6.22 -14.08
N ALA A 149 -9.61 -5.02 -13.76
CA ALA A 149 -9.59 -4.49 -12.40
C ALA A 149 -11.00 -4.33 -11.81
N SER A 150 -11.97 -3.90 -12.63
CA SER A 150 -13.36 -3.73 -12.16
C SER A 150 -13.99 -5.06 -11.76
N GLU A 151 -13.76 -6.13 -12.53
CA GLU A 151 -14.23 -7.46 -12.21
C GLU A 151 -13.56 -8.05 -10.97
N TYR A 152 -12.27 -7.76 -10.78
CA TYR A 152 -11.47 -8.28 -9.67
C TYR A 152 -11.77 -7.58 -8.34
N PHE A 153 -11.77 -6.23 -8.35
CA PHE A 153 -11.95 -5.39 -7.16
C PHE A 153 -13.41 -4.94 -6.93
N GLY A 154 -14.32 -5.20 -7.86
CA GLY A 154 -15.74 -4.82 -7.71
C GLY A 154 -16.06 -3.37 -8.03
N GLY A 155 -15.29 -2.74 -8.94
CA GLY A 155 -15.65 -1.44 -9.53
C GLY A 155 -16.90 -1.54 -10.44
N PRO A 156 -17.45 -0.42 -10.96
CA PRO A 156 -17.00 0.97 -10.85
C PRO A 156 -16.89 1.50 -9.43
N PHE A 157 -15.84 2.27 -9.13
CA PHE A 157 -15.82 3.08 -7.89
C PHE A 157 -16.41 4.47 -8.09
N PHE A 158 -16.46 4.97 -9.33
CA PHE A 158 -16.94 6.30 -9.67
C PHE A 158 -18.12 6.23 -10.65
N ASN A 159 -19.08 7.14 -10.47
CA ASN A 159 -20.23 7.32 -11.36
C ASN A 159 -19.84 8.13 -12.61
N ASP A 160 -20.81 8.41 -13.49
CA ASP A 160 -20.59 9.14 -14.74
C ASP A 160 -20.17 10.60 -14.58
N SER A 161 -20.41 11.23 -13.43
CA SER A 161 -19.88 12.56 -13.11
C SER A 161 -18.49 12.53 -12.45
N GLY A 162 -17.91 11.35 -12.24
CA GLY A 162 -16.59 11.18 -11.62
C GLY A 162 -16.62 11.20 -10.10
N LYS A 163 -17.81 11.23 -9.49
CA LYS A 163 -17.95 11.15 -8.03
C LYS A 163 -17.88 9.72 -7.55
N PHE A 164 -17.31 9.52 -6.36
CA PHE A 164 -17.27 8.21 -5.71
C PHE A 164 -18.70 7.71 -5.45
N VAL A 165 -18.98 6.45 -5.79
CA VAL A 165 -20.35 5.91 -5.76
C VAL A 165 -20.88 5.63 -4.35
N ARG A 166 -19.99 5.45 -3.38
CA ARG A 166 -20.32 5.06 -2.00
C ARG A 166 -19.87 6.13 -0.99
N GLU A 167 -20.25 7.39 -1.22
CA GLU A 167 -19.86 8.53 -0.36
C GLU A 167 -20.17 8.26 1.13
N GLU A 168 -21.23 7.50 1.43
CA GLU A 168 -21.61 7.14 2.80
C GLU A 168 -20.62 6.21 3.52
N LEU A 169 -19.68 5.59 2.79
CA LEU A 169 -18.62 4.77 3.37
C LEU A 169 -17.39 5.58 3.80
N ILE A 170 -17.30 6.86 3.41
CA ILE A 170 -16.14 7.70 3.70
C ILE A 170 -16.15 8.07 5.19
N PRO A 171 -15.14 7.66 5.97
CA PRO A 171 -15.07 8.02 7.38
C PRO A 171 -14.57 9.46 7.53
N HIS A 172 -15.46 10.44 7.43
CA HIS A 172 -15.12 11.89 7.43
C HIS A 172 -14.42 12.41 8.70
N THR A 173 -14.40 11.63 9.78
CA THR A 173 -13.67 11.95 11.01
C THR A 173 -12.19 11.58 10.95
N ARG A 174 -11.79 10.77 9.97
CA ARG A 174 -10.40 10.34 9.76
C ARG A 174 -9.66 11.32 8.86
N SER A 175 -8.38 11.50 9.13
CA SER A 175 -7.43 12.20 8.26
C SER A 175 -6.02 11.78 8.65
N LEU A 176 -5.03 11.93 7.76
CA LEU A 176 -3.65 11.60 8.09
C LEU A 176 -3.12 12.41 9.29
N VAL A 177 -3.53 13.69 9.40
CA VAL A 177 -3.15 14.59 10.49
C VAL A 177 -3.74 14.14 11.82
N ALA A 178 -5.00 13.69 11.84
CA ALA A 178 -5.64 13.20 13.05
C ALA A 178 -5.14 11.81 13.50
N GLU A 179 -4.38 11.12 12.65
CA GLU A 179 -3.90 9.76 12.88
C GLU A 179 -2.37 9.66 12.83
N VAL A 180 -1.68 10.74 13.18
CA VAL A 180 -0.24 10.69 13.45
C VAL A 180 0.01 9.71 14.61
N PRO A 181 0.94 8.75 14.48
CA PRO A 181 1.23 7.80 15.55
C PRO A 181 1.65 8.48 16.86
N ASP A 182 1.16 8.00 18.00
CA ASP A 182 1.44 8.58 19.33
C ASP A 182 2.93 8.63 19.70
N CYS A 183 3.75 7.76 19.08
CA CYS A 183 5.19 7.77 19.29
C CYS A 183 5.91 8.94 18.59
N ILE A 184 5.22 9.72 17.75
CA ILE A 184 5.77 10.88 17.06
C ILE A 184 5.59 12.14 17.94
N PRO A 185 6.68 12.78 18.39
CA PRO A 185 6.59 14.01 19.17
C PRO A 185 5.91 15.15 18.39
N GLU A 186 5.19 16.03 19.09
CA GLU A 186 4.45 17.15 18.50
C GLU A 186 5.33 18.03 17.58
N GLN A 187 6.55 18.35 18.01
CA GLN A 187 7.49 19.17 17.23
C GLN A 187 7.97 18.54 15.92
N ASP A 188 7.71 17.25 15.74
CA ASP A 188 8.19 16.42 14.63
C ASP A 188 7.03 15.95 13.72
N GLN A 189 5.78 16.20 14.10
CA GLN A 189 4.61 15.80 13.32
C GLN A 189 4.58 16.41 11.92
N ASP A 190 4.94 17.69 11.76
CA ASP A 190 4.96 18.34 10.45
C ASP A 190 5.96 17.67 9.49
N LYS A 191 7.15 17.30 10.01
CA LYS A 191 8.17 16.60 9.21
C LYS A 191 7.71 15.19 8.87
N PHE A 192 7.10 14.49 9.83
CA PHE A 192 6.54 13.16 9.61
C PHE A 192 5.45 13.20 8.53
N LEU A 193 4.48 14.11 8.66
CA LEU A 193 3.39 14.28 7.69
C LEU A 193 3.90 14.65 6.32
N ALA A 194 4.90 15.55 6.23
CA ALA A 194 5.55 15.89 4.98
C ALA A 194 6.21 14.66 4.34
N PHE A 195 6.94 13.86 5.14
CA PHE A 195 7.58 12.63 4.68
C PHE A 195 6.56 11.59 4.21
N MET A 196 5.47 11.39 4.97
CA MET A 196 4.38 10.49 4.62
C MET A 196 3.68 10.92 3.32
N GLY A 197 3.42 12.22 3.13
CA GLY A 197 2.78 12.76 1.92
C GLY A 197 3.59 12.56 0.65
N ARG A 198 4.90 12.34 0.75
CA ARG A 198 5.78 12.00 -0.39
C ARG A 198 5.65 10.54 -0.84
N MET A 199 5.01 9.69 -0.05
CA MET A 199 4.77 8.27 -0.34
C MET A 199 3.29 7.97 -0.51
N LEU A 200 2.45 8.57 0.33
CA LEU A 200 1.00 8.39 0.37
C LEU A 200 0.31 9.56 -0.34
N CYS A 201 0.31 9.50 -1.67
CA CYS A 201 -0.45 10.41 -2.52
C CYS A 201 -1.13 9.65 -3.66
N TRP A 202 -2.15 10.27 -4.24
CA TRP A 202 -3.01 9.66 -5.25
C TRP A 202 -2.26 9.31 -6.54
N LEU A 203 -1.40 10.21 -7.03
CA LEU A 203 -0.73 10.04 -8.31
C LEU A 203 0.63 9.36 -8.11
N PRO A 204 0.88 8.23 -8.78
CA PRO A 204 2.15 7.51 -8.63
C PRO A 204 3.35 8.38 -9.07
N GLU A 205 3.18 9.25 -10.07
CA GLU A 205 4.23 10.15 -10.54
C GLU A 205 4.60 11.28 -9.55
N GLU A 206 3.77 11.53 -8.54
CA GLU A 206 4.05 12.53 -7.49
C GLU A 206 4.80 11.91 -6.30
N ARG A 207 4.89 10.58 -6.23
CA ARG A 207 5.63 9.90 -5.17
C ARG A 207 7.12 10.04 -5.36
N SER A 208 7.82 10.30 -4.27
CA SER A 208 9.29 10.35 -4.28
C SER A 208 9.88 8.96 -4.51
N THR A 209 11.02 8.93 -5.19
CA THR A 209 11.81 7.71 -5.34
C THR A 209 12.47 7.32 -4.02
N ALA A 210 12.83 6.05 -3.87
CA ALA A 210 13.58 5.58 -2.70
C ALA A 210 14.90 6.36 -2.48
N LYS A 211 15.54 6.83 -3.56
CA LYS A 211 16.75 7.64 -3.50
C LYS A 211 16.49 9.00 -2.85
N GLU A 212 15.37 9.65 -3.19
CA GLU A 212 15.00 10.95 -2.64
C GLU A 212 14.54 10.83 -1.17
N LEU A 213 13.78 9.77 -0.85
CA LEU A 213 13.31 9.52 0.51
C LEU A 213 14.45 9.23 1.49
N ARG A 214 15.54 8.58 1.02
CA ARG A 214 16.72 8.30 1.85
C ARG A 214 17.33 9.56 2.47
N ASP A 215 17.28 10.66 1.72
CA ASP A 215 17.92 11.92 2.10
C ASP A 215 16.91 12.91 2.73
N ASP A 216 15.71 12.43 3.11
CA ASP A 216 14.65 13.26 3.65
C ASP A 216 14.98 13.79 5.06
N PRO A 217 14.58 15.04 5.41
CA PRO A 217 14.76 15.60 6.75
C PRO A 217 14.23 14.73 7.89
N TRP A 218 13.17 13.94 7.64
CA TRP A 218 12.61 13.03 8.65
C TRP A 218 13.60 11.96 9.09
N PHE A 219 14.33 11.35 8.16
CA PHE A 219 15.32 10.31 8.49
C PHE A 219 16.67 10.86 8.95
N THR A 220 17.00 12.06 8.53
CA THR A 220 18.32 12.66 8.80
C THR A 220 18.35 13.47 10.09
N HIS A 221 17.18 13.74 10.70
CA HIS A 221 17.10 14.30 12.03
C HIS A 221 17.55 13.28 13.07
N LYS A 222 18.60 13.61 13.82
CA LYS A 222 18.95 12.83 15.01
C LYS A 222 17.97 13.21 16.13
N PHE A 223 17.23 12.22 16.62
CA PHE A 223 16.48 12.30 17.87
C PHE A 223 17.43 12.22 19.08
#